data_AF-W7W990-F1
#
_entry.id   AF-W7W990-F1
#
_cell.length_a   1.000
_cell.length_b   1.000
_cell.length_c   1.000
_cell.angle_alpha   90.00
_cell.angle_beta   90.00
_cell.angle_gamma   90.00
#
_symmetry.space_group_name_H-M   'P 1'
#
loop_
_entity.id
_entity.type
_entity.pdbx_description
1 polymer ?
#
loop_
_entity_poly.entity_id
_entity_poly.type
_entity_poly.pdbx_seq_one_letter_code
_entity_poly.pdbx_strand_id
1 'polypeptide(L)' 'MRVSELGEPLPADPAEAAAAINRAMEGLIRQCPQQYLWGYHRYKQPRSGGVAGADD' A
#
# COMPACT_ATOMS: atom_id res chain seq x y z
N MET A 1 1.27 -20.03 4.53
CA MET A 1 0.67 -18.77 4.09
C MET A 1 -0.05 -18.16 5.29
N ARG A 2 0.28 -16.93 5.70
CA ARG A 2 -0.40 -16.21 6.79
C ARG A 2 -1.33 -15.17 6.19
N VAL A 3 -2.53 -15.06 6.73
CA VAL A 3 -3.56 -14.08 6.35
C VAL A 3 -3.95 -13.29 7.59
N SER A 4 -4.32 -12.02 7.44
CA SER A 4 -4.79 -11.16 8.52
C SER A 4 -5.96 -10.33 8.03
N GLU A 5 -6.95 -10.15 8.90
CA GLU A 5 -8.15 -9.35 8.61
C GLU A 5 -7.81 -7.86 8.56
N LEU A 6 -8.51 -7.12 7.69
CA LEU A 6 -8.47 -5.67 7.68
C LEU A 6 -9.36 -5.16 8.82
N GLY A 7 -8.76 -4.60 9.86
CA GLY A 7 -9.47 -4.25 11.10
C GLY A 7 -10.50 -3.11 10.99
N GLU A 8 -10.57 -2.43 9.85
CA GLU A 8 -11.52 -1.36 9.56
C GLU A 8 -12.06 -1.50 8.13
N PRO A 9 -13.33 -1.14 7.86
CA PRO A 9 -13.85 -1.09 6.50
C PRO A 9 -13.08 -0.07 5.66
N LEU A 10 -12.93 -0.33 4.36
CA LEU A 10 -12.28 0.60 3.47
C LEU A 10 -13.14 1.86 3.25
N PRO A 11 -12.59 3.07 3.45
CA PRO A 11 -13.21 4.32 3.03
C PRO A 11 -13.55 4.34 1.53
N ALA A 12 -14.50 5.20 1.15
CA ALA A 12 -14.85 5.41 -0.25
C ALA A 12 -13.80 6.25 -0.99
N ASP A 13 -13.13 7.18 -0.30
CA ASP A 13 -12.05 7.97 -0.88
C ASP A 13 -10.82 7.07 -1.16
N PRO A 14 -10.29 7.06 -2.40
CA PRO A 14 -9.17 6.20 -2.76
C PRO A 14 -7.88 6.47 -1.97
N ALA A 15 -7.60 7.72 -1.61
CA ALA A 15 -6.39 8.08 -0.87
C ALA A 15 -6.51 7.62 0.59
N GLU A 16 -7.67 7.79 1.20
CA GLU A 16 -7.97 7.28 2.54
C GLU A 16 -7.95 5.75 2.59
N ALA A 17 -8.51 5.08 1.57
CA ALA A 17 -8.46 3.63 1.44
C ALA A 17 -7.02 3.11 1.32
N ALA A 18 -6.19 3.75 0.49
CA ALA A 18 -4.78 3.42 0.39
C ALA A 18 -4.05 3.60 1.72
N ALA A 19 -4.36 4.66 2.47
CA ALA A 19 -3.79 4.91 3.79
C ALA A 19 -4.17 3.81 4.80
N ALA A 20 -5.43 3.36 4.82
CA ALA A 20 -5.91 2.26 5.66
C ALA A 20 -5.15 0.96 5.36
N ILE A 21 -5.01 0.61 4.08
CA ILE A 21 -4.25 -0.57 3.64
C ILE A 21 -2.78 -0.45 4.06
N ASN A 22 -2.15 0.71 3.90
CA ASN A 22 -0.76 0.91 4.27
C ASN A 22 -0.53 0.68 5.78
N ARG A 23 -1.41 1.20 6.65
CA ARG A 23 -1.33 0.96 8.10
C ARG A 23 -1.46 -0.52 8.45
N ALA A 24 -2.42 -1.23 7.82
CA ALA A 24 -2.60 -2.66 8.03
C ALA A 24 -1.37 -3.46 7.56
N MET A 25 -0.81 -3.10 6.40
CA MET A 25 0.41 -3.71 5.87
C MET A 25 1.61 -3.50 6.80
N GLU A 26 1.80 -2.30 7.36
CA GLU A 26 2.86 -2.07 8.34
C GLU A 26 2.70 -2.94 9.59
N GLY A 27 1.47 -3.08 10.10
CA GLY A 27 1.16 -3.97 11.21
C GLY A 27 1.52 -5.43 10.92
N LEU A 28 1.22 -5.91 9.71
CA LEU A 28 1.56 -7.26 9.27
C LEU A 28 3.07 -7.45 9.11
N ILE A 29 3.77 -6.50 8.50
CA ILE A 29 5.22 -6.57 8.27
C ILE A 29 5.99 -6.64 9.59
N ARG A 30 5.56 -5.88 10.62
CA ARG A 30 6.18 -5.91 11.96
C ARG A 30 6.19 -7.29 12.60
N GLN A 31 5.28 -8.20 12.23
CA GLN A 31 5.20 -9.55 12.78
C GLN A 31 6.27 -10.51 12.22
N CYS A 32 6.75 -10.28 10.99
CA CYS A 32 7.79 -11.10 10.36
C CYS A 32 8.47 -10.31 9.22
N PRO A 33 9.35 -9.36 9.54
CA PRO A 33 9.96 -8.47 8.54
C PRO A 33 10.71 -9.23 7.44
N GLN A 34 11.30 -10.39 7.75
CA GLN A 34 12.05 -11.22 6.81
C GLN A 34 11.18 -11.80 5.68
N GLN A 35 9.86 -11.87 5.88
CA GLN A 35 8.92 -12.40 4.89
C GLN A 35 8.51 -11.34 3.85
N TYR A 36 8.74 -10.05 4.11
CA TYR A 36 8.37 -8.98 3.19
C TYR A 36 9.39 -8.83 2.05
N LEU A 37 8.90 -8.54 0.84
CA LEU A 37 9.74 -8.38 -0.35
C LEU A 37 10.42 -6.99 -0.36
N TRP A 38 11.51 -6.84 0.40
CA TRP A 38 12.25 -5.57 0.51
C TRP A 38 12.92 -5.11 -0.78
N GLY A 39 13.25 -6.05 -1.69
CA GLY A 39 13.86 -5.74 -2.98
C GLY A 39 12.91 -5.07 -3.98
N TYR A 40 11.63 -4.94 -3.65
CA TYR A 40 10.68 -4.21 -4.48
C TYR A 40 10.90 -2.69 -4.33
N HIS A 41 11.03 -1.98 -5.45
CA HIS A 41 11.32 -0.54 -5.48
C HIS A 41 10.07 0.31 -5.16
N ARG A 42 9.46 0.11 -3.98
CA ARG A 42 8.20 0.76 -3.56
C ARG A 42 8.23 2.29 -3.61
N TYR A 43 9.37 2.89 -3.30
CA TYR A 43 9.53 4.35 -3.21
C TYR A 43 10.08 4.98 -4.50
N LYS A 44 10.24 4.18 -5.57
CA LYS A 44 10.65 4.72 -6.87
C LYS A 44 9.48 5.52 -7.45
N GLN A 45 9.71 6.79 -7.72
CA GLN A 45 8.71 7.60 -8.40
C GLN A 45 8.44 7.07 -9.82
N PRO A 46 7.18 7.19 -10.30
CA PRO A 46 6.87 6.89 -11.68
C PRO A 46 7.76 7.72 -12.61
N ARG A 47 8.14 7.13 -13.75
CA ARG A 47 8.86 7.89 -14.78
C ARG A 47 7.91 8.99 -15.28
N SER A 48 8.41 10.21 -15.44
CA SER A 48 7.66 11.40 -15.86
C SER A 48 7.16 11.36 -17.33
N GLY A 49 6.78 10.19 -17.82
CA GLY A 49 6.41 9.95 -19.23
C GLY A 49 5.26 8.97 -19.41
N GLY A 50 4.34 8.87 -18.45
CA GLY A 50 3.15 8.04 -18.59
C GLY A 50 2.01 8.60 -17.74
N VAL A 51 1.08 9.26 -18.43
CA VAL A 51 -0.18 9.89 -17.99
C VAL A 51 -0.06 11.13 -17.08
N ALA A 52 0.23 12.28 -17.72
CA ALA A 52 -0.58 13.46 -17.42
C ALA A 52 -1.98 13.17 -17.97
N GLY A 53 -3.00 13.10 -17.12
CA GLY A 53 -4.37 12.85 -17.56
C GLY A 53 -5.24 12.14 -16.54
N ALA A 54 -5.62 12.88 -15.49
CA ALA A 54 -6.97 12.83 -14.90
C ALA A 54 -7.09 14.07 -13.98
N ASP A 55 -6.84 15.25 -14.56
CA ASP A 55 -7.31 16.50 -13.99
C ASP A 55 -8.80 16.62 -14.35
N ASP A 56 -9.63 16.90 -13.34
CA ASP A 56 -10.82 17.74 -13.48
C ASP A 56 -10.35 19.21 -13.60
#